data_AF-A0A971NSF3-F1
#
_entry.id   AF-A0A971NSF3-F1
#
_cell.length_a   1.000
_cell.length_b   1.000
_cell.length_c   1.000
_cell.angle_alpha   90.00
_cell.angle_beta   90.00
_cell.angle_gamma   90.00
#
_symmetry.space_group_name_H-M   'P 1'
#
loop_
_entity.id
_entity.type
_entity.pdbx_description
1 polymer ?
#
loop_
_entity_poly.entity_id
_entity_poly.type
_entity_poly.pdbx_seq_one_letter_code
_entity_poly.pdbx_strand_id
1 'polypeptide(L)'
;MDELLTWLQDTYADLCNGSWEHEHGFKIDNIDNPGWYFEFDIRDLDIAEIPLEVVDVKNNEADWYHCMIKDEIFIGLGGAKNLIDILKEFRKWFTTAVEICDEKCNNPDGDRVSTD
;
A
#
# COMPACT_ATOMS: atom_id res chain seq x y z
N MET A 1 -17.45 -0.77 -5.01
CA MET A 1 -17.03 0.06 -3.86
C MET A 1 -16.86 -0.84 -2.66
N ASP A 2 -17.91 -1.61 -2.32
CA ASP A 2 -17.92 -2.61 -1.25
C ASP A 2 -16.74 -3.60 -1.37
N GLU A 3 -16.43 -4.09 -2.57
CA GLU A 3 -15.29 -4.99 -2.81
C GLU A 3 -13.92 -4.43 -2.36
N LEU A 4 -13.71 -3.11 -2.38
CA LEU A 4 -12.43 -2.52 -2.00
C LEU A 4 -12.30 -2.45 -0.46
N LEU A 5 -13.39 -2.17 0.23
CA LEU A 5 -13.43 -2.21 1.69
C LEU A 5 -13.38 -3.66 2.19
N THR A 6 -14.08 -4.58 1.54
CA THR A 6 -13.96 -6.02 1.82
C THR A 6 -12.52 -6.48 1.66
N TRP A 7 -11.86 -6.13 0.55
CA TRP A 7 -10.45 -6.46 0.35
C TRP A 7 -9.55 -5.88 1.45
N LEU A 8 -9.77 -4.63 1.87
CA LEU A 8 -8.98 -4.02 2.94
C LEU A 8 -9.21 -4.72 4.30
N GLN A 9 -10.46 -5.12 4.58
CA GLN A 9 -10.81 -5.89 5.78
C GLN A 9 -10.15 -7.27 5.79
N ASP A 10 -10.21 -7.97 4.66
CA ASP A 10 -9.60 -9.30 4.51
C ASP A 10 -8.07 -9.21 4.62
N THR A 11 -7.45 -8.23 3.95
CA THR A 11 -6.00 -7.98 4.05
C THR A 11 -5.57 -7.71 5.48
N TYR A 12 -6.30 -6.86 6.21
CA TYR A 12 -6.03 -6.62 7.63
C TYR A 12 -6.17 -7.92 8.46
N ALA A 13 -7.23 -8.70 8.22
CA ALA A 13 -7.46 -9.94 8.96
C ALA A 13 -6.36 -10.99 8.69
N ASP A 14 -5.86 -11.06 7.46
CA ASP A 14 -4.79 -11.97 7.06
C ASP A 14 -3.44 -11.62 7.70
N LEU A 15 -3.19 -10.33 7.96
CA LEU A 15 -1.99 -9.87 8.67
C LEU A 15 -2.07 -10.07 10.18
N CYS A 16 -3.27 -10.18 10.76
CA CYS A 16 -3.46 -10.43 12.19
C CYS A 16 -2.96 -11.83 12.57
N ASN A 17 -1.73 -11.89 13.10
CA ASN A 17 -1.04 -13.14 13.42
C ASN A 17 -0.70 -13.30 14.92
N GLY A 18 -1.21 -12.43 15.79
CA GLY A 18 -0.92 -12.43 17.22
C GLY A 18 0.15 -11.43 17.63
N SER A 19 0.85 -10.82 16.66
CA SER A 19 1.88 -9.79 16.89
C SER A 19 1.59 -8.55 16.07
N TRP A 20 1.27 -8.72 14.78
CA TRP A 20 1.17 -7.60 13.86
C TRP A 20 0.10 -6.59 14.29
N GLU A 21 -1.06 -7.07 14.75
CA GLU A 21 -2.17 -6.22 15.20
C GLU A 21 -1.86 -5.40 16.48
N HIS A 22 -0.79 -5.74 17.19
CA HIS A 22 -0.35 -5.02 18.38
C HIS A 22 0.67 -3.93 18.08
N GLU A 23 1.40 -4.05 16.97
CA GLU A 23 2.57 -3.22 16.64
C GLU A 23 2.36 -2.36 15.39
N HIS A 24 1.49 -2.82 14.49
CA HIS A 24 1.23 -2.24 13.19
C HIS A 24 -0.27 -2.00 12.97
N GLY A 25 -0.61 -1.38 11.85
CA GLY A 25 -1.99 -1.14 11.47
C GLY A 25 -2.13 -0.24 10.27
N PHE A 26 -3.35 0.25 10.07
CA PHE A 26 -3.65 1.28 9.09
C PHE A 26 -4.53 2.36 9.70
N LYS A 27 -4.49 3.55 9.12
CA LYS A 27 -5.30 4.68 9.57
C LYS A 27 -5.88 5.41 8.36
N ILE A 28 -7.16 5.72 8.46
CA ILE A 28 -7.84 6.67 7.57
C ILE A 28 -8.21 7.87 8.42
N ASP A 29 -7.75 9.05 8.02
CA ASP A 29 -7.97 10.30 8.72
C ASP A 29 -8.30 11.42 7.73
N ASN A 30 -8.76 12.56 8.23
CA ASN A 30 -8.88 13.76 7.42
C ASN A 30 -7.62 14.64 7.53
N ILE A 31 -7.44 15.54 6.57
CA ILE A 31 -6.44 16.61 6.63
C ILE A 31 -7.11 17.99 6.69
N ASP A 32 -6.36 19.03 7.07
CA ASP A 32 -6.88 20.39 7.33
C ASP A 32 -7.48 21.09 6.10
N ASN A 33 -7.15 20.64 4.88
CA ASN A 33 -7.75 21.12 3.63
C ASN A 33 -8.57 19.98 3.02
N PRO A 34 -9.91 20.09 2.84
CA PRO A 34 -10.82 18.95 2.74
C PRO A 34 -10.25 17.77 1.93
N GLY A 35 -9.93 16.70 2.64
CA GLY A 35 -9.14 15.64 2.07
C GLY A 35 -8.93 14.47 3.02
N TRP A 36 -8.32 13.44 2.48
CA TRP A 36 -8.04 12.19 3.15
C TRP A 36 -6.55 12.00 3.35
N TYR A 37 -6.22 11.42 4.48
CA TYR A 37 -4.95 10.80 4.80
C TYR A 37 -5.20 9.32 5.00
N PHE A 38 -4.48 8.48 4.26
CA PHE A 38 -4.44 7.05 4.43
C PHE A 38 -3.00 6.66 4.73
N GLU A 39 -2.78 5.85 5.75
CA GLU A 39 -1.52 5.16 5.96
C GLU A 39 -1.76 3.68 6.21
N PHE A 40 -0.83 2.86 5.74
CA PHE A 40 -0.77 1.43 6.01
C PHE A 40 0.66 1.06 6.35
N ASP A 41 0.86 0.53 7.54
CA ASP A 41 2.16 0.07 8.01
C ASP A 41 2.54 -1.23 7.31
N ILE A 42 3.67 -1.19 6.58
CA ILE A 42 4.18 -2.36 5.86
C ILE A 42 5.49 -2.87 6.47
N ARG A 43 5.91 -2.32 7.62
CA ARG A 43 7.07 -2.81 8.36
C ARG A 43 6.89 -4.27 8.71
N ASP A 44 8.02 -4.99 8.68
CA ASP A 44 8.10 -6.42 8.97
C ASP A 44 7.25 -7.32 8.05
N LEU A 45 6.73 -6.77 6.94
CA LEU A 45 6.15 -7.55 5.84
C LEU A 45 7.19 -7.74 4.74
N ASP A 46 7.19 -8.90 4.07
CA ASP A 46 8.11 -9.20 2.96
C ASP A 46 8.04 -8.16 1.82
N ILE A 47 6.88 -7.50 1.68
CA ILE A 47 6.62 -6.46 0.68
C ILE A 47 7.28 -5.11 0.99
N ALA A 48 7.88 -4.91 2.17
CA ALA A 48 8.47 -3.64 2.59
C ALA A 48 9.59 -3.16 1.66
N GLU A 49 10.30 -4.09 1.03
CA GLU A 49 11.39 -3.79 0.09
C GLU A 49 10.91 -3.48 -1.33
N ILE A 50 9.62 -3.68 -1.63
CA ILE A 50 9.08 -3.45 -2.97
C ILE A 50 8.78 -1.95 -3.16
N PRO A 51 9.47 -1.27 -4.09
CA PRO A 51 9.27 0.16 -4.28
C PRO A 51 7.88 0.44 -4.88
N LEU A 52 7.29 1.55 -4.46
CA LEU A 52 6.17 2.16 -5.14
C LEU A 52 6.71 3.23 -6.09
N GLU A 53 6.36 3.16 -7.38
CA GLU A 53 6.49 4.32 -8.26
C GLU A 53 5.54 5.40 -7.74
N VAL A 54 6.09 6.54 -7.31
CA VAL A 54 5.32 7.62 -6.70
C VAL A 54 4.17 8.01 -7.62
N VAL A 55 2.96 7.97 -7.08
CA VAL A 55 1.75 8.36 -7.80
C VAL A 55 1.43 9.80 -7.43
N ASP A 56 1.36 10.69 -8.42
CA ASP A 56 0.97 12.08 -8.21
C ASP A 56 -0.02 12.49 -9.31
N VAL A 57 -1.31 12.55 -8.94
CA VAL A 57 -2.40 12.89 -9.84
C VAL A 57 -3.06 14.17 -9.34
N LYS A 58 -3.10 15.18 -10.21
CA LYS A 58 -3.73 16.46 -9.90
C LYS A 58 -4.52 16.97 -11.11
N ASN A 59 -5.82 16.69 -11.11
CA ASN A 59 -6.72 17.17 -12.15
C ASN A 59 -7.17 18.62 -11.86
N ASN A 60 -7.46 18.91 -10.58
CA ASN A 60 -7.76 20.25 -10.08
C ASN A 60 -7.53 20.33 -8.55
N GLU A 61 -7.93 21.43 -7.91
CA GLU A 61 -7.72 21.65 -6.46
C GLU A 61 -8.51 20.70 -5.55
N ALA A 62 -9.62 20.15 -6.03
CA ALA A 62 -10.49 19.24 -5.26
C ALA A 62 -10.38 17.77 -5.70
N ASP A 63 -9.81 17.51 -6.87
CA ASP A 63 -9.58 16.19 -7.45
C ASP A 63 -8.09 15.96 -7.66
N TRP A 64 -7.48 15.40 -6.63
CA TRP A 64 -6.06 15.10 -6.57
C TRP A 64 -5.81 13.97 -5.59
N TYR A 65 -4.76 13.20 -5.84
CA TYR A 65 -4.22 12.27 -4.86
C TYR A 65 -2.74 12.01 -5.11
N HIS A 66 -2.05 11.67 -4.03
CA HIS A 66 -0.63 11.38 -4.02
C HIS A 66 -0.39 10.13 -3.19
N CYS A 67 0.33 9.15 -3.74
CA CYS A 67 0.71 7.94 -3.02
C CYS A 67 2.22 7.75 -3.05
N MET A 68 2.80 7.42 -1.90
CA MET A 68 4.23 7.22 -1.71
C MET A 68 4.48 6.20 -0.60
N ILE A 69 5.67 5.58 -0.60
CA ILE A 69 6.17 4.85 0.55
C ILE A 69 7.22 5.70 1.23
N LYS A 70 7.12 5.84 2.55
CA LYS A 70 8.11 6.52 3.37
C LYS A 70 8.20 5.85 4.72
N ASP A 71 9.43 5.59 5.17
CA ASP A 71 9.71 4.95 6.46
C ASP A 71 8.92 3.64 6.63
N GLU A 72 8.84 2.84 5.54
CA GLU A 72 8.10 1.57 5.49
C GLU A 72 6.60 1.70 5.82
N ILE A 73 6.03 2.85 5.46
CA ILE A 73 4.60 3.12 5.53
C ILE A 73 4.13 3.53 4.13
N PHE A 74 3.09 2.86 3.63
CA PHE A 74 2.37 3.34 2.46
C PHE A 74 1.51 4.52 2.88
N ILE A 75 1.69 5.68 2.25
CA ILE A 75 0.96 6.92 2.53
C ILE A 75 0.19 7.33 1.29
N GLY A 76 -1.10 7.60 1.46
CA GLY A 76 -1.99 8.18 0.47
C GLY A 76 -2.60 9.48 0.96
N LEU A 77 -2.51 10.53 0.16
CA LEU A 77 -3.13 11.84 0.41
C LEU A 77 -4.08 12.15 -0.74
N GLY A 78 -5.17 12.86 -0.50
CA GLY A 78 -6.01 13.30 -1.61
C GLY A 78 -7.15 14.20 -1.23
N GLY A 79 -7.82 14.75 -2.24
CA GLY A 79 -9.00 15.57 -2.08
C GLY A 79 -10.16 14.81 -1.43
N ALA A 80 -11.17 15.56 -0.95
CA ALA A 80 -12.29 15.00 -0.16
C ALA A 80 -13.08 13.86 -0.83
N LYS A 81 -12.93 13.65 -2.15
CA LYS A 81 -13.59 12.58 -2.92
C LYS A 81 -12.63 11.49 -3.43
N ASN A 82 -11.35 11.56 -3.09
CA ASN A 82 -10.32 10.70 -3.67
C ASN A 82 -9.88 9.52 -2.77
N LEU A 83 -10.56 9.26 -1.64
CA LEU A 83 -10.24 8.09 -0.80
C LEU A 83 -10.28 6.77 -1.59
N ILE A 84 -11.23 6.63 -2.50
CA ILE A 84 -11.36 5.42 -3.33
C ILE A 84 -10.18 5.30 -4.30
N ASP A 85 -9.68 6.41 -4.85
CA ASP A 85 -8.54 6.40 -5.77
C ASP A 85 -7.27 6.00 -5.02
N ILE A 86 -7.05 6.56 -3.83
CA ILE A 86 -5.96 6.18 -2.93
C ILE A 86 -6.00 4.67 -2.61
N LEU A 87 -7.15 4.16 -2.19
CA LEU A 87 -7.29 2.74 -1.83
C LEU A 87 -7.11 1.80 -3.03
N LYS A 88 -7.45 2.24 -4.25
CA LYS A 88 -7.17 1.48 -5.48
C LYS A 88 -5.68 1.39 -5.77
N GLU A 89 -4.95 2.50 -5.64
CA GLU A 89 -3.49 2.48 -5.83
C GLU A 89 -2.81 1.64 -4.75
N PHE A 90 -3.26 1.73 -3.50
CA PHE A 90 -2.78 0.86 -2.43
C PHE A 90 -3.00 -0.61 -2.76
N ARG A 91 -4.24 -1.02 -3.11
CA ARG A 91 -4.54 -2.40 -3.48
C ARG A 91 -3.69 -2.89 -4.64
N LYS A 92 -3.59 -2.09 -5.70
CA LYS A 92 -2.80 -2.43 -6.88
C LYS A 92 -1.34 -2.68 -6.50
N TRP A 93 -0.72 -1.76 -5.78
CA TRP A 93 0.66 -1.91 -5.34
C TRP A 93 0.83 -3.11 -4.42
N PHE A 94 -0.02 -3.28 -3.40
CA PHE A 94 0.08 -4.36 -2.43
C PHE A 94 -0.01 -5.73 -3.11
N THR A 95 -0.98 -5.92 -4.02
CA THR A 95 -1.12 -7.18 -4.77
C THR A 95 0.11 -7.45 -5.63
N THR A 96 0.61 -6.46 -6.38
CA THR A 96 1.85 -6.64 -7.16
C THR A 96 3.06 -6.92 -6.29
N ALA A 97 3.17 -6.30 -5.11
CA ALA A 97 4.27 -6.52 -4.20
C ALA A 97 4.27 -7.94 -3.63
N VAL A 98 3.09 -8.46 -3.23
CA VAL A 98 2.92 -9.84 -2.78
C VAL A 98 3.28 -10.82 -3.90
N GLU A 99 2.79 -10.60 -5.13
CA GLU A 99 3.11 -11.46 -6.28
C GLU A 99 4.62 -11.54 -6.55
N ILE A 100 5.34 -10.40 -6.50
CA ILE A 100 6.80 -10.36 -6.65
C ILE A 100 7.50 -11.14 -5.53
N CYS A 101 7.05 -11.01 -4.28
CA CYS A 101 7.64 -11.71 -3.15
C CYS A 101 7.39 -13.23 -3.25
N ASP A 102 6.19 -13.65 -3.63
CA ASP A 102 5.84 -15.05 -3.85
C ASP A 102 6.69 -15.68 -4.97
N GLU A 103 6.92 -14.96 -6.07
CA GLU A 103 7.77 -15.43 -7.16
C GLU A 103 9.23 -15.61 -6.72
N LYS A 104 9.78 -14.66 -5.95
CA LYS A 104 11.13 -14.75 -5.39
C LYS A 104 11.28 -15.92 -4.41
N CYS A 105 10.29 -16.12 -3.54
CA CYS A 105 10.26 -17.23 -2.60
C CYS A 105 10.22 -18.60 -3.32
N ASN A 106 9.51 -18.68 -4.45
CA ASN A 106 9.39 -19.89 -5.25
C ASN A 106 10.58 -20.14 -6.20
N ASN A 107 11.44 -19.14 -6.44
CA ASN A 107 12.64 -19.27 -7.28
C ASN A 107 13.86 -18.50 -6.72
N PRO A 108 14.44 -18.96 -5.60
CA PRO A 108 15.47 -18.21 -4.88
C PRO A 108 16.83 -18.13 -5.61
N ASP A 109 17.06 -18.90 -6.66
CA ASP A 109 18.33 -18.96 -7.42
C ASP A 109 18.30 -18.15 -8.75
N GLY A 110 17.17 -17.52 -9.11
CA GLY A 110 16.96 -16.85 -10.40
C GLY A 110 17.87 -15.64 -10.69
N ASP A 111 18.46 -15.03 -9.66
CA ASP A 111 19.35 -13.87 -9.78
C ASP A 111 20.84 -14.22 -9.93
N ARG A 112 21.21 -15.50 -9.98
CA ARG A 112 22.59 -15.90 -10.31
C ARG A 112 22.81 -15.80 -11.83
N VAL A 113 23.09 -14.60 -12.31
CA VAL A 113 23.72 -14.43 -13.63
C VAL A 113 25.07 -15.14 -13.60
N SER A 114 25.16 -16.23 -14.38
CA SER A 114 26.42 -16.93 -14.66
C SER A 114 27.40 -15.94 -15.29
N THR A 115 28.37 -15.47 -14.51
CA THR A 115 29.55 -14.81 -15.06
C THR A 115 30.53 -15.91 -15.46
N ASP A 116 30.46 -16.32 -16.73
CA ASP A 116 31.55 -17.01 -17.42
C ASP A 116 32.68 -16.04 -17.78
#